data_AF-A0A150VCY7-F1
#
_entry.id   AF-A0A150VCY7-F1
#
_cell.length_a   1.000
_cell.length_b   1.000
_cell.length_c   1.000
_cell.angle_alpha   90.00
_cell.angle_beta   90.00
_cell.angle_gamma   90.00
#
_symmetry.space_group_name_H-M   'P 1'
#
loop_
_entity.id
_entity.type
_entity.pdbx_description
1 polymer ?
#
loop_
_entity_poly.entity_id
_entity_poly.type
_entity_poly.pdbx_seq_one_letter_code
_entity_poly.pdbx_strand_id
1 'polypeptide(L)'
;LQLPLELRQEILSYLLPRTKELAENNALGNHARNFSAVRKRMAKGMVLPEAPALKSINRSIPPNLTVSRNGITIPSNVVWQRGNVNILTVCRQLHDECAKMIYGNNTFLLFITFNGITFRFRWLLPSGLAPSASKSFLDMLPPKYLKLIKRVVVHIDHVDSYTGQIKFNVGGKGLTYGLRRQVQRLVTAL
;
A
#
# COMPACT_ATOMS: atom_id res chain seq x y z
N LEU A 1 26.72 -30.04 -5.70
CA LEU A 1 27.04 -28.65 -6.06
C LEU A 1 25.98 -27.73 -5.46
N GLN A 2 26.21 -27.19 -4.27
CA GLN A 2 25.32 -26.17 -3.69
C GLN A 2 25.72 -24.81 -4.25
N LEU A 3 24.79 -24.16 -4.96
CA LEU A 3 25.00 -22.81 -5.46
C LEU A 3 25.19 -21.86 -4.24
N PRO A 4 26.17 -20.93 -4.28
CA PRO A 4 26.34 -19.93 -3.23
C PRO A 4 25.04 -19.19 -2.89
N LEU A 5 24.87 -18.83 -1.60
CA LEU A 5 23.64 -18.22 -1.08
C LEU A 5 23.25 -16.96 -1.87
N GLU A 6 24.21 -16.09 -2.17
CA GLU A 6 23.99 -14.84 -2.90
C GLU A 6 23.38 -15.08 -4.28
N LEU A 7 23.94 -16.02 -5.05
CA LEU A 7 23.44 -16.35 -6.38
C LEU A 7 22.03 -16.95 -6.32
N ARG A 8 21.72 -17.74 -5.28
CA ARG A 8 20.36 -18.27 -5.09
C ARG A 8 19.38 -17.16 -4.78
N GLN A 9 19.73 -16.24 -3.88
CA GLN A 9 18.88 -15.09 -3.57
C GLN A 9 18.67 -14.20 -4.79
N GLU A 10 19.70 -13.98 -5.60
CA GLU A 10 19.58 -13.21 -6.83
C GLU A 10 18.60 -13.87 -7.80
N ILE A 11 18.75 -15.17 -8.09
CA ILE A 11 17.83 -15.93 -8.95
C ILE A 11 16.40 -15.88 -8.41
N LEU A 12 16.22 -16.11 -7.11
CA LEU A 12 14.91 -16.07 -6.46
C LEU A 12 14.28 -14.67 -6.53
N SER A 13 15.07 -13.60 -6.49
CA SER A 13 14.56 -12.23 -6.58
C SER A 13 13.89 -11.92 -7.92
N TYR A 14 14.29 -12.62 -9.00
CA TYR A 14 13.67 -12.51 -10.32
C TYR A 14 12.41 -13.37 -10.45
N LEU A 15 12.34 -14.50 -9.75
CA LEU A 15 11.24 -15.46 -9.86
C LEU A 15 10.07 -15.14 -8.93
N LEU A 16 10.35 -14.65 -7.72
CA LEU A 16 9.36 -14.47 -6.67
C LEU A 16 8.48 -13.23 -6.88
N PRO A 17 7.25 -13.23 -6.32
CA PRO A 17 6.42 -12.03 -6.30
C PRO A 17 7.14 -10.88 -5.60
N ARG A 18 7.08 -9.69 -6.22
CA ARG A 18 7.74 -8.49 -5.71
C ARG A 18 6.87 -7.27 -5.77
N THR A 19 7.03 -6.38 -4.79
CA THR A 19 6.39 -5.06 -4.84
C THR A 19 7.22 -4.07 -5.62
N LYS A 20 6.55 -3.22 -6.40
CA LYS A 20 7.13 -2.08 -7.09
C LYS A 20 6.35 -0.84 -6.71
N GLU A 21 7.05 0.26 -6.48
CA GLU A 21 6.45 1.58 -6.43
C GLU A 21 6.28 2.07 -7.87
N LEU A 22 5.04 2.24 -8.30
CA LEU A 22 4.76 2.88 -9.57
C LEU A 22 5.11 4.36 -9.42
N ALA A 23 6.14 4.82 -10.13
CA ALA A 23 6.42 6.24 -10.19
C ALA A 23 5.15 6.98 -10.66
N GLU A 24 4.87 8.14 -10.09
CA GLU A 24 3.72 8.99 -10.44
C GLU A 24 3.85 9.56 -11.86
N ASN A 25 3.86 8.70 -12.86
CA ASN A 25 3.50 9.09 -14.21
C ASN A 25 1.98 9.19 -14.22
N ASN A 26 1.48 10.28 -13.63
CA ASN A 26 0.09 10.73 -13.72
C ASN A 26 -0.22 11.03 -15.20
N ALA A 27 -0.33 10.00 -16.03
CA ALA A 27 -0.65 10.13 -17.45
C ALA A 27 -2.00 10.84 -17.64
N LEU A 28 -2.98 10.53 -16.78
CA LEU A 28 -4.25 11.26 -16.72
C LEU A 28 -4.09 12.70 -16.21
N GLY A 29 -3.26 12.95 -15.19
CA GLY A 29 -3.01 14.30 -14.70
C GLY A 29 -2.31 15.16 -15.75
N ASN A 30 -1.35 14.60 -16.48
CA ASN A 30 -0.65 15.23 -17.59
C ASN A 30 -1.59 15.45 -18.79
N HIS A 31 -2.47 14.49 -19.10
CA HIS A 31 -3.49 14.63 -20.14
C HIS A 31 -4.55 15.69 -19.79
N ALA A 32 -5.00 15.74 -18.54
CA ALA A 32 -5.94 16.75 -18.04
C ALA A 32 -5.32 18.17 -18.05
N ARG A 33 -4.02 18.30 -17.76
CA ARG A 33 -3.27 19.57 -17.92
C ARG A 33 -3.17 20.02 -19.38
N ASN A 34 -3.18 19.09 -20.32
CA ASN A 34 -3.12 19.37 -21.75
C ASN A 34 -4.49 19.69 -22.38
N PHE A 35 -5.60 19.56 -21.63
CA PHE A 35 -6.92 19.97 -22.10
C PHE A 35 -7.03 21.49 -22.21
N SER A 36 -7.51 21.99 -23.35
CA SER A 36 -7.62 23.43 -23.65
C SER A 36 -8.49 24.20 -22.63
N ALA A 37 -9.50 23.55 -22.06
CA ALA A 37 -10.35 24.11 -21.01
C ALA A 37 -9.61 24.35 -19.68
N VAL A 38 -8.58 23.55 -19.37
CA VAL A 38 -7.75 23.69 -18.16
C VAL A 38 -6.69 24.78 -18.35
N ARG A 39 -6.09 24.88 -19.55
CA ARG A 39 -5.19 26.01 -19.91
C ARG A 39 -5.89 27.36 -19.86
N LYS A 40 -7.15 27.45 -20.29
CA LYS A 40 -7.94 28.70 -20.19
C LYS A 40 -8.23 29.12 -18.75
N ARG A 41 -8.23 28.18 -17.79
CA ARG A 41 -8.38 28.48 -16.35
C ARG A 41 -7.08 28.97 -15.71
N MET A 42 -5.91 28.57 -16.21
CA MET A 42 -4.62 29.18 -15.83
C MET A 42 -4.58 30.68 -16.13
N ALA A 43 -5.11 31.10 -17.28
CA ALA A 43 -5.19 32.51 -17.67
C ALA A 43 -6.10 33.36 -16.76
N LYS A 44 -6.89 32.72 -15.87
CA LYS A 44 -7.83 33.38 -14.95
C LYS A 44 -7.39 33.32 -13.48
N GLY A 45 -6.15 32.93 -13.20
CA GLY A 45 -5.52 33.04 -11.87
C GLY A 45 -5.82 31.92 -10.87
N MET A 46 -6.34 30.75 -11.30
CA MET A 46 -6.51 29.61 -10.40
C MET A 46 -5.23 28.76 -10.27
N VAL A 47 -4.88 28.39 -9.03
CA VAL A 47 -3.74 27.51 -8.71
C VAL A 47 -4.04 26.07 -9.12
N LEU A 48 -3.19 25.48 -9.97
CA LEU A 48 -3.25 24.06 -10.31
C LEU A 48 -2.54 23.21 -9.25
N PRO A 49 -2.91 21.93 -9.07
CA PRO A 49 -2.07 20.96 -8.36
C PRO A 49 -0.75 20.81 -9.12
N GLU A 50 0.39 21.02 -8.45
CA GLU A 50 1.73 20.98 -9.05
C GLU A 50 2.06 19.62 -9.69
N ALA A 51 2.83 19.65 -10.78
CA ALA A 51 3.42 18.44 -11.37
C ALA A 51 4.59 17.98 -10.49
N PRO A 52 4.85 16.66 -10.36
CA PRO A 52 6.07 16.21 -9.70
C PRO A 52 7.26 16.55 -10.62
N ALA A 53 7.87 17.70 -10.38
CA ALA A 53 9.16 18.06 -10.95
C ALA A 53 10.26 17.34 -10.16
N LEU A 54 11.05 16.55 -10.86
CA LEU A 54 12.31 16.02 -10.35
C LEU A 54 13.25 17.19 -9.99
N LYS A 55 13.80 17.09 -8.76
CA LYS A 55 14.96 17.80 -8.15
C LYS A 55 14.63 19.04 -7.29
N SER A 56 14.83 18.94 -5.98
CA SER A 56 16.14 19.15 -5.32
C SER A 56 15.99 19.17 -3.79
N ILE A 57 17.13 18.99 -3.14
CA ILE A 57 17.35 18.72 -1.71
C ILE A 57 16.96 19.93 -0.84
N ASN A 58 16.03 19.75 0.10
CA ASN A 58 16.05 20.20 1.52
C ASN A 58 14.62 20.21 2.13
N ARG A 59 14.49 19.63 3.34
CA ARG A 59 13.42 19.67 4.38
C ARG A 59 12.19 20.56 4.05
N SER A 60 10.91 20.16 4.14
CA SER A 60 10.21 19.39 5.19
C SER A 60 8.72 19.12 4.78
N ILE A 61 8.25 17.85 4.81
CA ILE A 61 6.88 17.31 5.12
C ILE A 61 5.61 17.95 4.44
N PRO A 62 4.57 17.18 4.00
CA PRO A 62 4.50 16.19 2.92
C PRO A 62 3.39 16.52 1.86
N PRO A 63 3.59 16.28 0.54
CA PRO A 63 2.50 16.35 -0.43
C PRO A 63 2.15 14.93 -0.90
N ASN A 64 1.09 14.30 -0.38
CA ASN A 64 0.61 13.01 -0.91
C ASN A 64 -0.88 12.81 -0.66
N LEU A 65 -1.73 13.46 -1.47
CA LEU A 65 -3.16 13.14 -1.56
C LEU A 65 -3.64 13.34 -3.00
N THR A 66 -3.74 12.24 -3.77
CA THR A 66 -4.51 12.22 -5.01
C THR A 66 -5.96 11.88 -4.68
N VAL A 67 -6.86 12.84 -4.94
CA VAL A 67 -8.29 12.74 -4.66
C VAL A 67 -8.98 11.97 -5.79
N SER A 68 -9.49 10.76 -5.49
CA SER A 68 -10.48 10.08 -6.32
C SER A 68 -11.89 10.58 -5.97
N ARG A 69 -12.82 10.51 -6.94
CA ARG A 69 -14.18 11.10 -6.95
C ARG A 69 -15.11 10.70 -5.78
N ASN A 70 -14.66 9.81 -4.89
CA ASN A 70 -15.40 9.29 -3.74
C ASN A 70 -14.71 9.54 -2.37
N GLY A 71 -13.70 10.43 -2.27
CA GLY A 71 -13.08 10.78 -0.99
C GLY A 71 -12.22 9.69 -0.35
N ILE A 72 -12.06 8.52 -0.99
CA ILE A 72 -11.14 7.47 -0.55
C ILE A 72 -9.76 7.78 -1.13
N THR A 73 -8.89 8.31 -0.28
CA THR A 73 -7.46 8.48 -0.53
C THR A 73 -6.85 7.09 -0.75
N ILE A 74 -6.29 6.83 -1.93
CA ILE A 74 -5.57 5.58 -2.21
C ILE A 74 -4.08 5.87 -1.99
N PRO A 75 -3.49 5.51 -0.85
CA PRO A 75 -2.28 6.21 -0.41
C PRO A 75 -1.00 5.40 -0.63
N SER A 76 -0.97 4.50 -1.62
CA SER A 76 0.33 4.08 -2.14
C SER A 76 0.26 3.62 -3.60
N ASN A 77 1.28 4.02 -4.35
CA ASN A 77 1.55 3.52 -5.68
C ASN A 77 2.19 2.13 -5.68
N VAL A 78 2.11 1.40 -4.55
CA VAL A 78 2.71 0.07 -4.43
C VAL A 78 1.83 -0.94 -5.17
N VAL A 79 2.41 -1.57 -6.19
CA VAL A 79 1.80 -2.65 -6.95
C VAL A 79 2.62 -3.91 -6.80
N TRP A 80 1.95 -5.06 -6.76
CA TRP A 80 2.56 -6.37 -6.72
C TRP A 80 2.75 -6.88 -8.14
N GLN A 81 3.99 -7.13 -8.53
CA GLN A 81 4.28 -7.89 -9.74
C GLN A 81 4.07 -9.37 -9.45
N ARG A 82 3.24 -10.03 -10.28
CA ARG A 82 3.03 -11.47 -10.17
C ARG A 82 4.33 -12.21 -10.49
N GLY A 83 4.73 -13.09 -9.59
CA GLY A 83 5.85 -14.02 -9.77
C GLY A 83 5.38 -15.47 -9.72
N ASN A 84 6.32 -16.40 -9.74
CA ASN A 84 6.05 -17.82 -9.59
C ASN A 84 6.16 -18.24 -8.12
N VAL A 85 5.05 -18.73 -7.55
CA VAL A 85 4.97 -19.22 -6.17
C VAL A 85 5.14 -20.73 -6.06
N ASN A 86 5.18 -21.46 -7.17
CA ASN A 86 5.29 -22.92 -7.17
C ASN A 86 6.64 -23.38 -6.59
N ILE A 87 7.66 -22.53 -6.59
CA ILE A 87 8.96 -22.85 -5.96
C ILE A 87 8.85 -23.06 -4.45
N LEU A 88 7.82 -22.48 -3.80
CA LEU A 88 7.56 -22.66 -2.37
C LEU A 88 7.16 -24.09 -2.01
N THR A 89 6.74 -24.92 -2.95
CA THR A 89 6.26 -26.28 -2.68
C THR A 89 7.34 -27.35 -2.87
N VAL A 90 8.51 -26.98 -3.39
CA VAL A 90 9.53 -27.96 -3.82
C VAL A 90 10.29 -28.55 -2.63
N CYS A 91 10.84 -27.71 -1.76
CA CYS A 91 11.56 -28.16 -0.57
C CYS A 91 11.49 -27.15 0.57
N ARG A 92 11.70 -27.64 1.82
CA ARG A 92 11.61 -26.80 3.02
C ARG A 92 12.65 -25.68 3.06
N GLN A 93 13.88 -25.96 2.61
CA GLN A 93 14.94 -24.95 2.58
C GLN A 93 14.57 -23.79 1.65
N LEU A 94 14.18 -24.09 0.40
CA LEU A 94 13.74 -23.06 -0.54
C LEU A 94 12.49 -22.35 -0.05
N HIS A 95 11.57 -23.08 0.58
CA HIS A 95 10.38 -22.49 1.17
C HIS A 95 10.73 -21.41 2.20
N ASP A 96 11.57 -21.73 3.19
CA ASP A 96 11.94 -20.80 4.25
C ASP A 96 12.72 -19.59 3.71
N GLU A 97 13.61 -19.79 2.73
CA GLU A 97 14.34 -18.70 2.08
C GLU A 97 13.42 -17.79 1.24
N CYS A 98 12.55 -18.38 0.41
CA CYS A 98 11.59 -17.63 -0.39
C CYS A 98 10.58 -16.89 0.50
N ALA A 99 10.11 -17.50 1.59
CA ALA A 99 9.24 -16.85 2.56
C ALA A 99 9.94 -15.63 3.18
N LYS A 100 11.21 -15.77 3.59
CA LYS A 100 12.01 -14.66 4.12
C LYS A 100 12.13 -13.51 3.11
N MET A 101 12.31 -13.82 1.82
CA MET A 101 12.37 -12.81 0.76
C MET A 101 11.01 -12.15 0.49
N ILE A 102 9.94 -12.95 0.35
CA ILE A 102 8.59 -12.44 0.04
C ILE A 102 8.09 -11.56 1.18
N TYR A 103 8.18 -11.99 2.43
CA TYR A 103 7.65 -11.22 3.56
C TYR A 103 8.61 -10.12 4.01
N GLY A 104 9.93 -10.33 3.89
CA GLY A 104 10.93 -9.37 4.37
C GLY A 104 11.19 -8.18 3.44
N ASN A 105 11.15 -8.39 2.13
CA ASN A 105 11.57 -7.34 1.17
C ASN A 105 10.37 -6.56 0.60
N ASN A 106 9.19 -7.19 0.56
CA ASN A 106 8.00 -6.59 -0.02
C ASN A 106 7.26 -5.70 0.97
N THR A 107 6.56 -4.72 0.42
CA THR A 107 5.76 -3.77 1.20
C THR A 107 4.31 -4.22 1.29
N PHE A 108 3.82 -4.42 2.52
CA PHE A 108 2.43 -4.76 2.79
C PHE A 108 1.62 -3.52 3.11
N LEU A 109 0.46 -3.38 2.46
CA LEU A 109 -0.41 -2.23 2.68
C LEU A 109 -1.64 -2.64 3.47
N LEU A 110 -1.68 -2.17 4.71
CA LEU A 110 -2.73 -2.52 5.68
C LEU A 110 -3.68 -1.35 5.85
N PHE A 111 -4.97 -1.65 5.74
CA PHE A 111 -6.05 -0.76 6.11
C PHE A 111 -6.64 -1.21 7.44
N ILE A 112 -6.47 -0.37 8.44
CA ILE A 112 -7.06 -0.54 9.76
C ILE A 112 -8.36 0.26 9.79
N THR A 113 -9.45 -0.47 9.92
CA THR A 113 -10.79 0.07 10.14
C THR A 113 -11.24 -0.28 11.55
N PHE A 114 -12.35 0.31 12.02
CA PHE A 114 -12.96 -0.11 13.29
C PHE A 114 -13.29 -1.61 13.32
N ASN A 115 -13.76 -2.17 12.19
CA ASN A 115 -14.18 -3.55 12.08
C ASN A 115 -12.98 -4.53 12.09
N GLY A 116 -11.87 -4.16 11.45
CA GLY A 116 -10.70 -5.04 11.40
C GLY A 116 -9.56 -4.52 10.55
N ILE A 117 -8.54 -5.38 10.41
CA ILE A 117 -7.31 -5.10 9.67
C ILE A 117 -7.38 -5.85 8.34
N THR A 118 -7.42 -5.10 7.25
CA THR A 118 -7.48 -5.66 5.90
C THR A 118 -6.19 -5.38 5.15
N PHE A 119 -5.62 -6.40 4.54
CA PHE A 119 -4.52 -6.26 3.59
C PHE A 119 -5.11 -5.97 2.22
N ARG A 120 -4.81 -4.79 1.66
CA ARG A 120 -5.19 -4.44 0.29
C ARG A 120 -3.96 -4.50 -0.60
N PHE A 121 -4.08 -5.23 -1.70
CA PHE A 121 -3.01 -5.38 -2.68
C PHE A 121 -3.55 -5.19 -4.08
N ARG A 122 -2.66 -4.77 -4.97
CA ARG A 122 -2.93 -4.61 -6.40
C ARG A 122 -1.97 -5.46 -7.19
N TRP A 123 -2.47 -6.28 -8.10
CA TRP A 123 -1.61 -7.07 -8.97
C TRP A 123 -1.38 -6.34 -10.28
N LEU A 124 -0.13 -6.10 -10.65
CA LEU A 124 0.20 -5.56 -11.96
C LEU A 124 0.05 -6.67 -13.02
N LEU A 125 -0.90 -6.50 -13.93
CA LEU A 125 -1.06 -7.38 -15.10
C LEU A 125 -0.07 -6.98 -16.21
N PRO A 126 0.24 -7.91 -17.13
CA PRO A 126 0.98 -7.58 -18.35
C PRO A 126 0.32 -6.49 -19.20
N SER A 127 -1.01 -6.33 -19.11
CA SER A 127 -1.77 -5.26 -19.77
C SER A 127 -1.55 -3.87 -19.16
N GLY A 128 -0.81 -3.76 -18.05
CA GLY A 128 -0.59 -2.52 -17.32
C GLY A 128 -1.72 -2.14 -16.36
N LEU A 129 -2.83 -2.90 -16.35
CA LEU A 129 -3.90 -2.72 -15.38
C LEU A 129 -3.50 -3.31 -14.01
N ALA A 130 -4.00 -2.69 -12.95
CA ALA A 130 -3.71 -3.09 -11.57
C ALA A 130 -4.99 -3.28 -10.74
N PRO A 131 -5.73 -4.40 -10.92
CA PRO A 131 -6.91 -4.72 -10.13
C PRO A 131 -6.55 -4.80 -8.64
N SER A 132 -7.44 -4.24 -7.82
CA SER A 132 -7.29 -4.20 -6.37
C SER A 132 -8.09 -5.34 -5.73
N ALA A 133 -7.50 -6.00 -4.75
CA ALA A 133 -8.16 -7.00 -3.91
C ALA A 133 -7.86 -6.73 -2.44
N SER A 134 -8.74 -7.21 -1.57
CA SER A 134 -8.63 -7.04 -0.11
C SER A 134 -8.87 -8.38 0.60
N LYS A 135 -8.05 -8.70 1.60
CA LYS A 135 -8.21 -9.86 2.47
C LYS A 135 -8.04 -9.49 3.93
N SER A 136 -8.65 -10.23 4.85
CA SER A 136 -8.37 -10.10 6.28
C SER A 136 -6.90 -10.45 6.53
N PHE A 137 -6.14 -9.55 7.15
CA PHE A 137 -4.68 -9.71 7.25
C PHE A 137 -4.28 -10.79 8.26
N LEU A 138 -4.89 -10.75 9.45
CA LEU A 138 -4.53 -11.66 10.54
C LEU A 138 -4.93 -13.11 10.26
N ASP A 139 -6.03 -13.32 9.53
CA ASP A 139 -6.53 -14.67 9.23
C ASP A 139 -5.78 -15.31 8.04
N MET A 140 -5.17 -14.49 7.18
CA MET A 140 -4.47 -14.98 5.98
C MET A 140 -3.11 -15.61 6.32
N LEU A 141 -2.43 -15.11 7.36
CA LEU A 141 -1.02 -15.40 7.59
C LEU A 141 -0.79 -16.09 8.93
N PRO A 142 -0.21 -17.31 8.94
CA PRO A 142 0.30 -17.93 10.14
C PRO A 142 1.29 -17.02 10.89
N PRO A 143 1.36 -17.11 12.24
CA PRO A 143 2.20 -16.26 13.06
C PRO A 143 3.69 -16.38 12.74
N LYS A 144 4.13 -17.52 12.19
CA LYS A 144 5.51 -17.71 11.71
C LYS A 144 5.89 -16.69 10.65
N TYR A 145 4.98 -16.35 9.73
CA TYR A 145 5.26 -15.45 8.61
C TYR A 145 5.03 -13.98 8.96
N LEU A 146 4.14 -13.68 9.91
CA LEU A 146 3.92 -12.31 10.39
C LEU A 146 5.22 -11.69 10.92
N LYS A 147 6.01 -12.45 11.68
CA LYS A 147 7.32 -12.01 12.21
C LYS A 147 8.37 -11.70 11.12
N LEU A 148 8.17 -12.21 9.91
CA LEU A 148 9.10 -11.95 8.79
C LEU A 148 8.80 -10.63 8.08
N ILE A 149 7.62 -10.05 8.32
CA ILE A 149 7.19 -8.82 7.66
C ILE A 149 7.95 -7.64 8.26
N LYS A 150 8.74 -6.97 7.44
CA LYS A 150 9.55 -5.80 7.87
C LYS A 150 9.00 -4.47 7.37
N ARG A 151 8.31 -4.46 6.22
CA ARG A 151 7.88 -3.25 5.53
C ARG A 151 6.37 -3.21 5.45
N VAL A 152 5.78 -2.34 6.24
CA VAL A 152 4.33 -2.18 6.32
C VAL A 152 3.96 -0.71 6.19
N VAL A 153 3.04 -0.42 5.27
CA VAL A 153 2.39 0.88 5.15
C VAL A 153 1.00 0.72 5.75
N VAL A 154 0.72 1.48 6.81
CA VAL A 154 -0.55 1.42 7.53
C VAL A 154 -1.39 2.64 7.21
N HIS A 155 -2.61 2.40 6.75
CA HIS A 155 -3.65 3.40 6.58
C HIS A 155 -4.72 3.17 7.64
N ILE A 156 -5.02 4.24 8.37
CA ILE A 156 -6.00 4.20 9.44
C ILE A 156 -7.22 4.95 8.94
N ASP A 157 -8.29 4.21 8.64
CA ASP A 157 -9.57 4.78 8.24
C ASP A 157 -10.34 5.13 9.52
N HIS A 158 -10.19 6.39 9.94
CA HIS A 158 -11.03 6.98 10.98
C HIS A 158 -12.28 7.57 10.32
N VAL A 159 -13.30 6.73 10.14
CA VAL A 159 -14.60 7.16 9.62
C VAL A 159 -15.32 7.94 10.70
N ASP A 160 -15.03 9.23 10.79
CA ASP A 160 -15.88 10.15 11.52
C ASP A 160 -17.08 10.45 10.62
N SER A 161 -18.18 9.73 10.81
CA SER A 161 -19.40 9.84 9.98
C SER A 161 -20.15 11.17 10.14
N TYR A 162 -19.53 12.20 10.72
CA TYR A 162 -20.18 13.45 11.13
C TYR A 162 -19.96 14.57 10.13
N THR A 163 -20.66 14.51 8.98
CA THR A 163 -20.76 15.66 8.06
C THR A 163 -22.02 16.49 8.28
N GLY A 164 -22.60 16.54 9.50
CA GLY A 164 -23.76 17.40 9.76
C GLY A 164 -24.51 17.31 11.09
N GLN A 165 -24.19 16.37 12.00
CA GLN A 165 -24.90 16.28 13.29
C GLN A 165 -23.93 15.94 14.42
N ILE A 166 -23.80 16.80 15.42
CA ILE A 166 -22.93 16.56 16.57
C ILE A 166 -23.67 15.65 17.55
N LYS A 167 -23.30 14.36 17.60
CA LYS A 167 -23.82 13.42 18.61
C LYS A 167 -22.83 13.28 19.75
N PHE A 168 -23.18 13.84 20.91
CA PHE A 168 -22.43 13.63 22.14
C PHE A 168 -22.80 12.26 22.73
N ASN A 169 -21.94 11.26 22.53
CA ASN A 169 -22.03 10.02 23.31
C ASN A 169 -21.36 10.26 24.67
N VAL A 170 -22.14 10.54 25.70
CA VAL A 170 -21.65 10.63 27.08
C VAL A 170 -21.61 9.22 27.67
N GLY A 171 -20.41 8.74 28.03
CA GLY A 171 -20.22 7.45 28.75
C GLY A 171 -19.74 6.26 27.91
N GLY A 172 -19.75 6.35 26.57
CA GLY A 172 -19.25 5.28 25.69
C GLY A 172 -17.75 5.42 25.37
N LYS A 173 -17.02 4.30 25.34
CA LYS A 173 -15.66 4.25 24.77
C LYS A 173 -15.79 4.42 23.25
N GLY A 174 -15.63 5.63 22.73
CA GLY A 174 -15.93 6.00 21.33
C GLY A 174 -15.17 5.22 20.24
N LEU A 175 -15.36 5.60 18.96
CA LEU A 175 -14.78 4.94 17.78
C LEU A 175 -13.24 4.80 17.85
N THR A 176 -12.59 5.78 18.45
CA THR A 176 -11.14 5.82 18.72
C THR A 176 -10.68 4.64 19.59
N TYR A 177 -11.52 4.15 20.52
CA TYR A 177 -11.20 3.00 21.35
C TYR A 177 -11.13 1.70 20.54
N GLY A 178 -12.06 1.51 19.60
CA GLY A 178 -12.07 0.34 18.72
C GLY A 178 -10.84 0.31 17.80
N LEU A 179 -10.52 1.46 17.19
CA LEU A 179 -9.31 1.60 16.38
C LEU A 179 -8.04 1.36 17.21
N ARG A 180 -7.95 1.91 18.43
CA ARG A 180 -6.84 1.64 19.35
C ARG A 180 -6.69 0.14 19.62
N ARG A 181 -7.79 -0.59 19.83
CA ARG A 181 -7.75 -2.04 20.03
C ARG A 181 -7.24 -2.78 18.80
N GLN A 182 -7.63 -2.39 17.59
CA GLN A 182 -7.12 -3.02 16.36
C GLN A 182 -5.64 -2.72 16.13
N VAL A 183 -5.20 -1.48 16.37
CA VAL A 183 -3.78 -1.12 16.31
C VAL A 183 -2.99 -1.93 17.34
N GLN A 184 -3.49 -2.07 18.56
CA GLN A 184 -2.84 -2.89 19.60
C GLN A 184 -2.73 -4.36 19.16
N ARG A 185 -3.80 -4.94 18.58
CA ARG A 185 -3.76 -6.31 18.03
C ARG A 185 -2.72 -6.46 16.93
N LEU A 186 -2.59 -5.46 16.05
CA LEU A 186 -1.57 -5.47 15.00
C LEU A 186 -0.16 -5.46 15.59
N VAL A 187 0.10 -4.57 16.56
CA VAL A 187 1.40 -4.47 17.23
C VAL A 187 1.75 -5.73 18.03
N THR A 188 0.77 -6.42 18.61
CA THR A 188 1.01 -7.70 19.31
C THR A 188 1.29 -8.84 18.33
N ALA A 189 0.78 -8.77 17.09
CA ALA A 189 0.90 -9.84 16.09
C ALA A 189 2.17 -9.74 15.23
N LEU A 190 2.72 -8.53 15.06
CA LEU A 190 3.97 -8.25 14.35
C LEU A 190 5.18 -8.41 15.29
#